data_AF-A0A7C6P2Z2-F1
#
_entry.id   AF-A0A7C6P2Z2-F1
#
_cell.length_a   1.000
_cell.length_b   1.000
_cell.length_c   1.000
_cell.angle_alpha   90.00
_cell.angle_beta   90.00
_cell.angle_gamma   90.00
#
_symmetry.space_group_name_H-M   'P 1'
#
loop_
_entity.id
_entity.type
_entity.pdbx_description
1 polymer ?
#
loop_
_entity_poly.entity_id
_entity_poly.type
_entity_poly.pdbx_seq_one_letter_code
_entity_poly.pdbx_strand_id
1 'polypeptide(L)' 'MNVIEFPAFRKWKDEELVEVTCRKMARLKSLLEKENNEEYWEEVMIINSMIIEIKKRNLKINEEKLIENILKK' A
#
# COMPACT_ATOMS: atom_id res chain seq x y z
N MET A 1 7.66 4.09 17.88
CA MET A 1 7.20 3.24 16.77
C MET A 1 8.42 2.65 16.10
N ASN A 2 8.65 1.34 16.25
CA ASN A 2 9.72 0.66 15.52
C ASN A 2 9.27 0.50 14.06
N VAL A 3 10.02 1.10 13.14
CA VAL A 3 9.79 0.92 11.70
C VAL A 3 10.25 -0.50 11.36
N ILE A 4 9.29 -1.40 11.14
CA ILE A 4 9.59 -2.75 10.65
C ILE A 4 10.00 -2.60 9.18
N GLU A 5 11.30 -2.68 8.91
CA GLU A 5 11.80 -2.79 7.55
C GLU A 5 11.37 -4.15 7.00
N PHE A 6 10.58 -4.16 5.92
CA PHE A 6 10.27 -5.38 5.18
C PHE A 6 11.25 -5.51 4.01
N PRO A 7 12.32 -6.32 4.14
CA PRO A 7 13.30 -6.50 3.05
C PRO A 7 12.69 -7.18 1.81
N ALA A 8 11.48 -7.73 1.89
CA ALA A 8 10.78 -8.37 0.78
C ALA A 8 10.54 -7.42 -0.40
N PHE A 9 10.21 -6.15 -0.15
CA PHE A 9 9.88 -5.19 -1.22
C PHE A 9 11.10 -4.73 -2.01
N ARG A 10 12.32 -4.85 -1.46
CA ARG A 10 13.58 -4.51 -2.14
C ARG A 10 13.80 -5.27 -3.44
N LYS A 11 13.21 -6.46 -3.58
CA LYS A 11 13.36 -7.32 -4.76
C LYS A 11 12.33 -7.05 -5.85
N TRP A 12 11.30 -6.27 -5.56
CA TRP A 12 10.21 -6.01 -6.48
C TRP A 12 10.62 -4.98 -7.52
N LYS A 13 10.09 -5.12 -8.74
CA LYS A 13 10.23 -4.08 -9.75
C LYS A 13 9.46 -2.84 -9.33
N ASP A 14 9.91 -1.67 -9.74
CA ASP A 14 9.32 -0.39 -9.35
C ASP A 14 7.84 -0.28 -9.75
N GLU A 15 7.50 -0.73 -10.96
CA GLU A 15 6.12 -0.77 -11.46
C GLU A 15 5.22 -1.68 -10.60
N GLU A 16 5.72 -2.87 -10.25
CA GLU A 16 5.02 -3.85 -9.44
C GLU A 16 4.79 -3.33 -8.01
N LEU A 17 5.82 -2.70 -7.43
CA LEU A 17 5.75 -2.08 -6.11
C LEU A 17 4.66 -1.00 -6.07
N VAL A 18 4.63 -0.12 -7.07
CA VAL A 18 3.62 0.95 -7.14
C VAL A 18 2.22 0.37 -7.37
N GLU A 19 2.05 -0.56 -8.31
CA GLU A 19 0.75 -1.13 -8.66
C GLU A 19 0.12 -1.92 -7.51
N VAL A 20 0.89 -2.76 -6.83
CA VAL A 20 0.40 -3.53 -5.68
C VAL A 20 0.10 -2.62 -4.50
N THR A 21 0.90 -1.59 -4.26
CA THR A 21 0.61 -0.61 -3.21
C THR A 21 -0.75 0.04 -3.44
N CYS A 22 -1.04 0.48 -4.67
CA CYS A 22 -2.34 1.04 -5.03
C CYS A 22 -3.50 0.06 -4.79
N ARG A 23 -3.34 -1.22 -5.18
CA ARG A 23 -4.36 -2.25 -4.96
C ARG A 23 -4.62 -2.52 -3.48
N LYS A 24 -3.57 -2.60 -2.66
CA LYS A 24 -3.70 -2.79 -1.21
C LYS A 24 -4.36 -1.60 -0.53
N MET A 25 -4.08 -0.37 -0.97
CA MET A 25 -4.77 0.83 -0.48
C MET A 25 -6.27 0.78 -0.77
N ALA A 26 -6.70 0.29 -1.94
CA ALA A 26 -8.12 0.09 -2.22
C ALA A 26 -8.75 -0.96 -1.28
N ARG A 27 -8.03 -2.03 -0.95
CA ARG A 27 -8.48 -3.05 0.02
C ARG A 27 -8.72 -2.48 1.42
N LEU A 28 -7.92 -1.50 1.87
CA LEU A 28 -8.15 -0.85 3.18
C LEU A 28 -9.56 -0.25 3.30
N LYS A 29 -10.07 0.36 2.22
CA LYS A 29 -11.44 0.88 2.20
C LYS A 29 -12.47 -0.22 2.42
N SER A 30 -12.32 -1.35 1.75
CA SER A 30 -13.21 -2.51 1.94
C SER A 30 -13.10 -3.13 3.33
N LEU A 31 -11.91 -3.12 3.95
CA LEU A 31 -11.71 -3.62 5.32
C LEU A 31 -12.34 -2.68 6.35
N LEU A 32 -12.22 -1.36 6.13
CA LEU A 32 -12.88 -0.36 6.96
C LEU A 32 -14.40 -0.49 6.91
N GLU A 33 -14.98 -0.68 5.71
CA GLU A 33 -16.42 -0.89 5.52
C GLU A 33 -16.94 -2.17 6.20
N LYS A 34 -16.07 -3.17 6.42
CA LYS A 34 -16.39 -4.44 7.08
C LYS A 34 -16.11 -4.46 8.59
N GLU A 35 -15.63 -3.35 9.16
CA GLU A 35 -15.21 -3.24 10.56
C GLU A 35 -14.18 -4.30 11.01
N ASN A 36 -13.41 -4.88 10.06
CA ASN A 36 -12.39 -5.87 10.38
C ASN A 36 -11.08 -5.19 10.82
N ASN A 37 -11.05 -4.74 12.09
CA ASN A 37 -9.96 -3.93 12.62
C ASN A 37 -8.59 -4.63 12.64
N GLU A 38 -8.53 -5.94 12.89
CA GLU A 38 -7.26 -6.68 12.96
C GLU A 38 -6.60 -6.74 11.57
N GLU A 39 -7.35 -7.23 10.57
CA GLU A 39 -6.88 -7.32 9.19
C GLU A 39 -6.60 -5.93 8.59
N TYR A 40 -7.35 -4.91 9.00
CA TYR A 40 -7.08 -3.52 8.64
C TYR A 40 -5.71 -3.07 9.12
N TRP A 41 -5.38 -3.28 10.40
CA TRP A 41 -4.10 -2.83 10.95
C TRP A 41 -2.91 -3.60 10.36
N GLU A 42 -3.05 -4.90 10.11
CA GLU A 42 -2.03 -5.68 9.41
C GLU A 42 -1.76 -5.12 8.00
N GLU A 43 -2.82 -4.85 7.23
CA GLU A 43 -2.69 -4.35 5.87
C GLU A 43 -2.12 -2.91 5.86
N VAL A 44 -2.45 -2.06 6.85
CA VAL A 44 -1.84 -0.74 7.04
C VAL A 44 -0.33 -0.85 7.29
N MET A 45 0.11 -1.80 8.13
CA MET A 45 1.55 -1.99 8.37
C MET A 45 2.29 -2.39 7.09
N ILE A 46 1.71 -3.30 6.31
CA ILE A 46 2.28 -3.74 5.03
C ILE A 46 2.39 -2.56 4.05
N ILE A 47 1.31 -1.79 3.89
CA ILE A 47 1.27 -0.64 2.98
C ILE A 47 2.28 0.42 3.40
N ASN A 48 2.41 0.71 4.69
CA ASN A 48 3.40 1.68 5.19
C ASN A 48 4.82 1.30 4.77
N SER A 49 5.18 0.02 4.88
CA SER A 49 6.50 -0.45 4.47
C SER A 49 6.70 -0.37 2.95
N MET A 50 5.65 -0.58 2.15
CA MET A 50 5.71 -0.36 0.71
C MET A 50 5.89 1.14 0.36
N ILE A 51 5.17 2.04 1.03
CA ILE A 51 5.33 3.50 0.84
C ILE A 51 6.75 3.95 1.18
N ILE A 52 7.33 3.43 2.26
CA ILE A 52 8.71 3.73 2.65
C ILE A 52 9.67 3.33 1.52
N GLU A 53 9.51 2.14 0.95
CA GLU A 53 10.35 1.66 -0.14
C GLU A 53 10.17 2.49 -1.42
N ILE A 54 8.93 2.84 -1.79
CA ILE A 54 8.61 3.74 -2.91
C ILE A 54 9.33 5.09 -2.73
N LYS A 55 9.25 5.68 -1.53
CA LYS A 55 9.93 6.94 -1.21
C LYS A 55 11.44 6.80 -1.26
N LYS A 56 12.02 5.70 -0.73
CA LYS A 56 13.46 5.41 -0.80
C LYS A 56 13.96 5.35 -2.26
N ARG A 57 13.15 4.84 -3.18
CA ARG A 57 13.45 4.75 -4.62
C ARG A 57 13.10 6.00 -5.42
N ASN A 58 12.59 7.04 -4.76
CA ASN A 58 12.11 8.26 -5.41
C ASN A 58 11.02 8.01 -6.47
N LEU A 59 10.20 6.99 -6.26
CA LEU A 59 9.07 6.66 -7.11
C LEU A 59 7.85 7.49 -6.73
N LYS A 60 6.97 7.76 -7.70
CA LYS A 60 5.70 8.44 -7.46
C LYS A 60 4.57 7.42 -7.46
N ILE A 61 3.75 7.46 -6.41
CA ILE A 61 2.44 6.83 -6.46
C ILE A 61 1.61 7.68 -7.42
N ASN A 62 1.07 7.05 -8.46
CA ASN A 62 0.18 7.73 -9.38
C ASN A 62 -1.16 7.97 -8.66
N GLU A 63 -1.36 9.20 -8.18
CA GLU A 63 -2.55 9.63 -7.45
C GLU A 63 -3.83 9.44 -8.27
N GLU A 64 -3.80 9.66 -9.59
CA GLU A 64 -4.95 9.43 -10.48
C GLU A 64 -5.34 7.95 -10.48
N LYS A 65 -4.38 7.03 -10.62
CA LYS A 65 -4.63 5.58 -10.50
C LYS A 65 -5.13 5.20 -9.12
N LEU A 66 -4.64 5.85 -8.07
CA LEU A 66 -5.10 5.61 -6.71
C LEU A 66 -6.57 6.01 -6.56
N ILE A 67 -6.90 7.21 -7.02
CA ILE A 67 -8.24 7.77 -7.00
C ILE A 67 -9.17 6.89 -7.84
N GLU A 68 -8.78 6.46 -9.03
CA GLU A 68 -9.56 5.51 -9.83
C GLU A 68 -9.85 4.22 -9.07
N ASN A 69 -8.85 3.63 -8.42
CA ASN A 69 -9.02 2.36 -7.69
C ASN A 69 -9.86 2.50 -6.41
N ILE A 70 -9.90 3.69 -5.81
CA ILE A 70 -10.69 3.99 -4.61
C ILE A 70 -12.13 4.40 -4.96
N LEU A 71 -12.31 5.14 -6.06
CA LEU A 71 -13.60 5.67 -6.52
C LEU A 71 -14.36 4.71 -7.43
N LYS A 72 -13.70 3.79 -8.14
CA LYS A 72 -14.39 2.71 -8.86
C LYS A 72 -15.01 1.78 -7.83
N LYS A 73 -16.31 1.95 -7.64
CA LYS A 73 -17.21 1.14 -6.83
C LYS A 73 -18.02 0.23 -7.75
#